data_AF-A0A345GZS0-F1
#
_entry.id   AF-A0A345GZS0-F1
#
_cell.length_a   1.000
_cell.length_b   1.000
_cell.length_c   1.000
_cell.angle_alpha   90.00
_cell.angle_beta   90.00
_cell.angle_gamma   90.00
#
_symmetry.space_group_name_H-M   'P 1'
#
loop_
_entity.id
_entity.type
_entity.pdbx_description
1 polymer ?
#
loop_
_entity_poly.entity_id
_entity_poly.type
_entity_poly.pdbx_seq_one_letter_code
_entity_poly.pdbx_strand_id
1 'polypeptide(L)'
;MSFSEENIKKIVEEVYLKAEQNCLRDNKTRFAKHVHEVLDEKYNEQLSVKTISRMFDKYIYQKEEVSTPGIVTVDLLCMYLGYENYQDYLNTNSSVISKNEDELPQKNRRTRKMIYIIFGIFFFTSGITIVWNNYNINYNNNETGIDTTKNVTSEIKKDSSKLTEQVKKQEEKIIEQSVKLGIFHNGSLDLNITRKLQENLFKNYKITFIQLSNINAVTLQKLQQGDINSIKNKSSHYYCIGTVSYNFRQAETNTQLIICELQLQYTTYDNEGNFLSKLSNTQNIRAHGFTKKEAQANTILKL
;
A
#
# COMPACT_ATOMS: atom_id res chain seq x y z
N MET A 1 -6.02 -6.86 -40.73
CA MET A 1 -5.09 -6.82 -39.58
C MET A 1 -5.72 -7.66 -38.48
N SER A 2 -5.13 -8.81 -38.13
CA SER A 2 -5.69 -9.67 -37.08
C SER A 2 -5.24 -9.18 -35.70
N PHE A 3 -6.18 -9.03 -34.78
CA PHE A 3 -5.87 -8.68 -33.40
C PHE A 3 -5.30 -9.89 -32.68
N SER A 4 -4.21 -9.70 -31.92
CA SER A 4 -3.79 -10.71 -30.96
C SER A 4 -4.76 -10.67 -29.78
N GLU A 5 -5.38 -11.81 -29.46
CA GLU A 5 -6.26 -11.94 -28.30
C GLU A 5 -5.52 -11.60 -26.99
N GLU A 6 -4.21 -11.82 -26.95
CA GLU A 6 -3.34 -11.45 -25.83
C GLU A 6 -3.30 -9.92 -25.61
N ASN A 7 -3.21 -9.14 -26.68
CA ASN A 7 -3.22 -7.68 -26.58
C ASN A 7 -4.58 -7.15 -26.09
N ILE A 8 -5.67 -7.74 -26.60
CA ILE A 8 -7.03 -7.39 -26.15
C ILE A 8 -7.17 -7.70 -24.66
N LYS A 9 -6.71 -8.87 -24.22
CA LYS A 9 -6.73 -9.24 -22.80
C LYS A 9 -5.99 -8.20 -21.95
N LYS A 10 -4.78 -7.81 -22.36
CA LYS A 10 -3.97 -6.82 -21.65
C LYS A 10 -4.66 -5.45 -21.57
N ILE A 11 -5.27 -4.99 -22.66
CA ILE A 11 -6.07 -3.74 -22.69
C ILE A 11 -7.21 -3.83 -21.68
N VAL A 12 -7.97 -4.94 -21.67
CA VAL A 12 -9.10 -5.11 -20.76
C VAL A 12 -8.65 -5.16 -19.29
N GLU A 13 -7.51 -5.77 -18.99
CA GLU A 13 -6.89 -5.76 -17.66
C GLU A 13 -6.51 -4.34 -17.21
N GLU A 14 -5.86 -3.56 -18.07
CA GLU A 14 -5.50 -2.17 -17.76
C GLU A 14 -6.74 -1.29 -17.56
N VAL A 15 -7.78 -1.46 -18.38
CA VAL A 15 -9.06 -0.76 -18.24
C VAL A 15 -9.70 -1.10 -16.90
N TYR A 16 -9.71 -2.39 -16.53
CA TYR A 16 -10.28 -2.86 -15.27
C TYR A 16 -9.54 -2.23 -14.07
N LEU A 17 -8.21 -2.26 -14.06
CA LEU A 17 -7.38 -1.69 -12.99
C LEU A 17 -7.56 -0.16 -12.87
N LYS A 18 -7.62 0.54 -14.01
CA LYS A 18 -7.87 1.99 -14.02
C LYS A 18 -9.27 2.31 -13.49
N ALA A 19 -10.29 1.51 -13.83
CA ALA A 19 -11.64 1.70 -13.30
C ALA A 19 -11.73 1.38 -11.80
N GLU A 20 -11.04 0.33 -11.34
CA GLU A 20 -10.94 -0.06 -9.93
C GLU A 20 -10.32 1.05 -9.08
N GLN A 21 -9.23 1.67 -9.55
CA GLN A 21 -8.60 2.80 -8.86
C GLN A 21 -9.52 4.01 -8.68
N ASN A 22 -10.47 4.21 -9.59
CA ASN A 22 -11.40 5.33 -9.57
C ASN A 22 -12.73 5.00 -8.87
N CYS A 23 -12.98 3.74 -8.53
CA CYS A 23 -14.23 3.27 -7.94
C CYS A 23 -14.04 2.80 -6.50
N LEU A 24 -14.81 3.36 -5.56
CA LEU A 24 -14.71 3.07 -4.12
C LEU A 24 -15.09 1.63 -3.67
N ARG A 25 -15.63 0.79 -4.56
CA ARG A 25 -16.10 -0.56 -4.21
C ARG A 25 -15.87 -1.54 -5.35
N ASP A 26 -15.46 -2.75 -5.00
CA ASP A 26 -15.23 -3.86 -5.91
C ASP A 26 -16.55 -4.41 -6.44
N ASN A 27 -17.01 -3.84 -7.55
CA ASN A 27 -18.17 -4.34 -8.25
C ASN A 27 -17.96 -4.14 -9.75
N LYS A 28 -17.84 -5.26 -10.47
CA LYS A 28 -17.72 -5.31 -11.94
C LYS A 28 -18.72 -4.39 -12.66
N THR A 29 -19.99 -4.41 -12.24
CA THR A 29 -21.05 -3.59 -12.85
C THR A 29 -20.76 -2.11 -12.64
N ARG A 30 -20.22 -1.74 -11.48
CA ARG A 30 -19.82 -0.35 -11.18
C ARG A 30 -18.63 0.08 -12.02
N PHE A 31 -17.62 -0.78 -12.16
CA PHE A 31 -16.46 -0.50 -13.02
C PHE A 31 -16.88 -0.32 -14.47
N ALA A 32 -17.74 -1.21 -14.98
CA ALA A 32 -18.29 -1.10 -16.33
C ALA A 32 -19.11 0.17 -16.52
N LYS A 33 -19.88 0.58 -15.50
CA LYS A 33 -20.65 1.82 -15.52
C LYS A 33 -19.73 3.04 -15.56
N HIS A 34 -18.67 3.07 -14.75
CA HIS A 34 -17.70 4.16 -14.73
C HIS A 34 -16.98 4.31 -16.09
N VAL A 35 -16.53 3.19 -16.69
CA VAL A 35 -15.90 3.22 -18.02
C VAL A 35 -16.88 3.78 -19.06
N HIS A 36 -18.14 3.36 -19.03
CA HIS A 36 -19.19 3.89 -19.89
C HIS A 36 -19.40 5.40 -19.70
N GLU A 37 -19.57 5.86 -18.45
CA GLU A 37 -19.77 7.28 -18.11
C GLU A 37 -18.61 8.15 -18.63
N VAL A 38 -17.36 7.70 -18.48
CA VAL A 38 -16.17 8.42 -18.98
C VAL A 38 -16.11 8.47 -20.52
N LEU A 39 -16.47 7.37 -21.19
CA LEU A 39 -16.47 7.31 -22.65
C LEU A 39 -17.58 8.19 -23.26
N ASP A 40 -18.77 8.15 -22.67
CA ASP A 40 -19.91 8.95 -23.08
C ASP A 40 -19.64 10.45 -22.88
N GLU A 41 -19.12 10.84 -21.71
CA GLU A 41 -18.84 12.24 -21.38
C GLU A 41 -17.71 12.84 -22.24
N LYS A 42 -16.62 12.09 -22.44
CA LYS A 42 -15.40 12.64 -23.05
C LYS A 42 -15.34 12.49 -24.57
N TYR A 43 -15.92 11.42 -25.10
CA TYR A 43 -15.79 11.07 -26.52
C TYR A 43 -17.14 11.05 -27.24
N ASN A 44 -18.27 11.19 -26.54
CA ASN A 44 -19.61 11.07 -27.10
C ASN A 44 -19.82 9.72 -27.81
N GLU A 45 -19.19 8.67 -27.27
CA GLU A 45 -19.16 7.33 -27.85
C GLU A 45 -19.91 6.32 -26.96
N GLN A 46 -20.88 5.62 -27.54
CA GLN A 46 -21.80 4.77 -26.78
C GLN A 46 -21.34 3.31 -26.73
N LEU A 47 -20.36 3.02 -25.86
CA LEU A 47 -20.08 1.65 -25.49
C LEU A 47 -21.00 1.21 -24.34
N SER A 48 -21.91 0.26 -24.59
CA SER A 48 -22.86 -0.15 -23.55
C SER A 48 -22.15 -0.76 -22.33
N VAL A 49 -22.68 -0.47 -21.13
CA VAL A 49 -22.22 -1.08 -19.86
C VAL A 49 -22.21 -2.61 -19.94
N LYS A 50 -23.17 -3.20 -20.64
CA LYS A 50 -23.29 -4.65 -20.83
C LYS A 50 -22.13 -5.21 -21.65
N THR A 51 -21.68 -4.48 -22.68
CA THR A 51 -20.52 -4.86 -23.50
C THR A 51 -19.25 -4.85 -22.67
N ILE A 52 -19.03 -3.80 -21.88
CA ILE A 52 -17.86 -3.67 -21.00
C ILE A 52 -17.85 -4.79 -19.95
N SER A 53 -19.00 -5.03 -19.31
CA SER A 53 -19.13 -6.11 -18.33
C SER A 53 -18.83 -7.49 -18.92
N ARG A 54 -19.24 -7.76 -20.16
CA ARG A 54 -18.95 -9.02 -20.86
C ARG A 54 -17.46 -9.19 -21.11
N MET A 55 -16.75 -8.12 -21.46
CA MET A 55 -15.29 -8.18 -21.63
C MET A 55 -14.59 -8.47 -20.29
N PHE A 56 -15.04 -7.86 -19.19
CA PHE A 56 -14.52 -8.20 -17.86
C PHE A 56 -14.79 -9.66 -17.50
N ASP A 57 -16.01 -10.14 -17.76
CA ASP A 57 -16.36 -11.56 -17.57
C ASP A 57 -15.41 -12.49 -18.34
N LYS A 58 -15.09 -12.17 -19.60
CA LYS A 58 -14.20 -12.97 -20.45
C LYS A 58 -12.75 -12.95 -19.96
N TYR A 59 -12.16 -11.76 -19.84
CA TYR A 59 -10.70 -11.62 -19.71
C TYR A 59 -10.22 -11.57 -18.27
N ILE A 60 -11.05 -11.07 -17.34
CA ILE A 60 -10.71 -10.93 -15.92
C ILE A 60 -11.22 -12.15 -15.13
N TYR A 61 -12.48 -12.53 -15.36
CA TYR A 61 -13.14 -13.63 -14.66
C TYR A 61 -13.14 -14.97 -15.41
N GLN A 62 -12.49 -15.05 -16.57
CA GLN A 62 -12.25 -16.28 -17.35
C GLN A 62 -13.53 -17.04 -17.72
N LYS A 63 -14.61 -16.34 -18.07
CA LYS A 63 -15.83 -16.97 -18.59
C LYS A 63 -15.69 -17.24 -20.10
N GLU A 64 -15.73 -18.50 -20.49
CA GLU A 64 -15.42 -18.96 -21.86
C GLU A 64 -16.50 -18.62 -22.90
N GLU A 65 -17.73 -18.33 -22.50
CA GLU A 65 -18.89 -18.17 -23.42
C GLU A 65 -19.02 -16.78 -24.08
N VAL A 66 -17.98 -15.94 -24.04
CA VAL A 66 -18.10 -14.55 -24.52
C VAL A 66 -17.34 -14.36 -25.84
N SER A 67 -18.02 -13.79 -26.83
CA SER A 67 -17.42 -13.43 -28.13
C SER A 67 -16.30 -12.40 -27.98
N THR A 68 -15.27 -12.50 -28.81
CA THR A 68 -14.19 -11.50 -28.88
C THR A 68 -14.75 -10.14 -29.29
N PRO A 69 -14.33 -9.02 -28.65
CA PRO A 69 -14.80 -7.70 -29.01
C PRO A 69 -14.34 -7.30 -30.42
N GLY A 70 -15.15 -6.49 -31.11
CA GLY A 70 -14.77 -5.90 -32.40
C GLY A 70 -13.75 -4.78 -32.25
N ILE A 71 -13.10 -4.40 -33.35
CA ILE A 71 -12.06 -3.35 -33.41
C ILE A 71 -12.52 -2.04 -32.76
N VAL A 72 -13.72 -1.56 -33.10
CA VAL A 72 -14.29 -0.31 -32.59
C VAL A 72 -14.37 -0.35 -31.07
N THR A 73 -14.80 -1.47 -30.50
CA THR A 73 -14.84 -1.64 -29.04
C THR A 73 -13.45 -1.56 -28.41
N VAL A 74 -12.44 -2.17 -29.04
CA VAL A 74 -11.07 -2.14 -28.55
C VAL A 74 -10.48 -0.73 -28.64
N ASP A 75 -10.76 0.02 -29.71
CA ASP A 75 -10.35 1.41 -29.86
C ASP A 75 -10.93 2.29 -28.75
N LEU A 76 -12.23 2.14 -28.44
CA LEU A 76 -12.87 2.86 -27.33
C LEU A 76 -12.22 2.53 -25.98
N LEU A 77 -11.85 1.27 -25.74
CA LEU A 77 -11.10 0.91 -24.54
C LEU A 77 -9.72 1.57 -24.48
N CYS A 78 -9.03 1.68 -25.62
CA CYS A 78 -7.75 2.38 -25.72
C CYS A 78 -7.90 3.89 -25.44
N MET A 79 -8.98 4.51 -25.94
CA MET A 79 -9.33 5.89 -25.63
C MET A 79 -9.56 6.11 -24.13
N TYR A 80 -10.28 5.19 -23.46
CA TYR A 80 -10.43 5.24 -22.01
C TYR A 80 -9.07 5.21 -21.29
N LEU A 81 -8.10 4.44 -21.78
CA LEU A 81 -6.75 4.39 -21.22
C LEU A 81 -5.94 5.67 -21.48
N GLY A 82 -6.26 6.41 -22.54
CA GLY A 82 -5.62 7.67 -22.92
C GLY A 82 -4.85 7.61 -24.24
N TYR A 83 -5.02 6.54 -25.02
CA TYR A 83 -4.47 6.38 -26.37
C TYR A 83 -5.46 6.85 -27.42
N GLU A 84 -5.02 7.16 -28.63
CA GLU A 84 -5.93 7.57 -29.70
C GLU A 84 -6.77 6.40 -30.24
N ASN A 85 -6.17 5.21 -30.36
CA ASN A 85 -6.78 3.99 -30.87
C ASN A 85 -5.89 2.77 -30.55
N TYR A 86 -6.28 1.58 -31.00
CA TYR A 86 -5.51 0.35 -30.80
C TYR A 86 -4.12 0.40 -31.44
N GLN A 87 -3.96 1.05 -32.60
CA GLN A 87 -2.66 1.15 -33.25
C GLN A 87 -1.69 2.01 -32.45
N ASP A 88 -2.17 3.13 -31.89
CA ASP A 88 -1.40 3.99 -31.00
C ASP A 88 -0.96 3.25 -29.72
N TYR A 89 -1.88 2.45 -29.13
CA TYR A 89 -1.56 1.57 -28.02
C TYR A 89 -0.43 0.58 -28.36
N LEU A 90 -0.47 -0.04 -29.54
CA LEU A 90 0.57 -0.97 -29.97
C LEU A 90 1.91 -0.27 -30.19
N ASN A 91 1.91 0.89 -30.86
CA ASN A 91 3.13 1.64 -31.16
C ASN A 91 3.84 2.07 -29.87
N THR A 92 3.06 2.58 -28.91
CA THR A 92 3.57 3.02 -27.60
C THR A 92 4.17 1.84 -26.83
N ASN A 93 3.46 0.71 -26.76
CA ASN A 93 3.95 -0.47 -26.02
C ASN A 93 5.09 -1.21 -26.74
N SER A 94 5.15 -1.21 -28.07
CA SER A 94 6.22 -1.85 -28.84
C SER A 94 7.55 -1.10 -28.72
N SER A 95 7.50 0.23 -28.58
CA SER A 95 8.69 1.07 -28.36
C SER A 95 9.35 0.84 -26.99
N VAL A 96 8.57 0.38 -26.00
CA VAL A 96 9.06 0.02 -24.66
C VAL A 96 9.70 -1.37 -24.66
N ILE A 97 9.21 -2.28 -25.51
CA ILE A 97 9.70 -3.67 -25.62
C ILE A 97 11.02 -3.72 -26.41
N SER A 98 11.18 -2.91 -27.46
CA SER A 98 12.41 -2.86 -28.28
C SER A 98 13.62 -2.16 -27.60
N LYS A 99 13.46 -1.66 -26.37
CA LYS A 99 14.57 -1.15 -25.54
C LYS A 99 14.86 -1.99 -24.29
N ASN A 100 14.13 -3.07 -24.03
CA ASN A 100 14.25 -3.86 -22.80
C ASN A 100 14.24 -5.38 -23.04
N GLU A 101 14.79 -5.85 -24.17
CA GLU A 101 14.92 -7.30 -24.39
C GLU A 101 16.08 -7.95 -23.60
N ASP A 102 16.91 -7.16 -22.91
CA ASP A 102 17.97 -7.70 -22.04
C ASP A 102 17.66 -7.70 -20.53
N GLU A 103 16.67 -6.95 -20.01
CA GLU A 103 16.32 -7.06 -18.59
C GLU A 103 14.84 -6.74 -18.30
N LEU A 104 13.97 -7.75 -18.35
CA LEU A 104 12.82 -7.81 -17.47
C LEU A 104 12.65 -9.21 -16.86
N PRO A 105 12.47 -9.32 -15.53
CA PRO A 105 12.45 -10.60 -14.85
C PRO A 105 11.16 -11.33 -15.16
N GLN A 106 11.28 -12.53 -15.76
CA GLN A 106 10.20 -13.51 -15.77
C GLN A 106 9.77 -13.79 -14.34
N LYS A 107 8.58 -13.28 -13.99
CA LYS A 107 7.94 -13.44 -12.68
C LYS A 107 7.41 -14.86 -12.52
N ASN A 108 8.32 -15.79 -12.27
CA ASN A 108 8.03 -17.17 -11.94
C ASN A 108 7.46 -17.25 -10.50
N ARG A 109 6.20 -17.67 -10.36
CA ARG A 109 5.51 -17.85 -9.06
C ARG A 109 6.17 -18.90 -8.14
N ARG A 110 7.21 -19.63 -8.57
CA ARG A 110 7.94 -20.61 -7.74
C ARG A 110 9.16 -20.07 -6.98
N THR A 111 9.75 -18.93 -7.36
CA THR A 111 11.00 -18.45 -6.72
C THR A 111 10.79 -17.70 -5.40
N ARG A 112 9.56 -17.27 -5.08
CA ARG A 112 9.26 -16.63 -3.79
C ARG A 112 9.48 -17.56 -2.59
N LYS A 113 9.33 -18.87 -2.74
CA LYS A 113 9.58 -19.83 -1.64
C LYS A 113 11.07 -20.01 -1.33
N MET A 114 11.96 -19.88 -2.31
CA MET A 114 13.41 -20.01 -2.12
C MET A 114 14.02 -18.79 -1.43
N ILE A 115 13.54 -17.58 -1.75
CA ILE A 115 14.04 -16.33 -1.14
C ILE A 115 13.78 -16.32 0.38
N TYR A 116 12.61 -16.80 0.84
CA TYR A 116 12.34 -16.90 2.28
C TYR A 116 13.24 -17.91 3.01
N ILE A 117 13.71 -18.97 2.33
CA ILE A 117 14.62 -19.96 2.94
C ILE A 117 16.00 -19.32 3.14
N ILE A 118 16.50 -18.58 2.15
CA ILE A 118 17.82 -17.91 2.24
C ILE A 118 17.79 -16.79 3.28
N PHE A 119 16.74 -15.95 3.29
CA PHE A 119 16.59 -14.93 4.33
C PHE A 119 16.38 -15.55 5.72
N GLY A 120 15.65 -16.68 5.83
CA GLY A 120 15.49 -17.41 7.07
C GLY A 120 16.80 -17.88 7.69
N ILE A 121 17.72 -18.41 6.87
CA ILE A 121 19.04 -18.86 7.34
C ILE A 121 19.89 -17.67 7.81
N PHE A 122 19.86 -16.55 7.10
CA PHE A 122 20.64 -15.35 7.45
C PHE A 122 20.16 -14.68 8.76
N PHE A 123 18.85 -14.69 9.01
CA PHE A 123 18.29 -14.22 10.29
C PHE A 123 18.57 -15.20 11.44
N PHE A 124 18.65 -16.50 11.17
CA PHE A 124 18.94 -17.50 12.19
C PHE A 124 20.41 -17.41 12.66
N THR A 125 21.37 -17.23 11.74
CA THR A 125 22.78 -17.12 12.10
C THR A 125 23.13 -15.80 12.79
N SER A 126 22.50 -14.69 12.39
CA SER A 126 22.67 -13.39 13.07
C SER A 126 22.03 -13.34 14.45
N GLY A 127 20.92 -14.07 14.67
CA GLY A 127 20.34 -14.23 16.01
C GLY A 127 21.27 -14.99 16.96
N ILE A 128 21.92 -16.05 16.48
CA ILE A 128 22.86 -16.85 17.28
C ILE A 128 24.08 -16.02 17.69
N THR A 129 24.64 -15.19 16.80
CA THR A 129 25.82 -14.36 17.15
C THR A 129 25.51 -13.27 18.18
N ILE A 130 24.33 -12.67 18.15
CA ILE A 130 23.92 -11.66 19.15
C ILE A 130 23.75 -12.30 20.53
N VAL A 131 23.13 -13.48 20.60
CA VAL A 131 22.97 -14.22 21.87
C VAL A 131 24.32 -14.68 22.42
N TRP A 132 25.22 -15.16 21.55
CA TRP A 132 26.55 -15.60 21.98
C TRP A 132 27.41 -14.43 22.49
N ASN A 133 27.32 -13.26 21.83
CA ASN A 133 28.02 -12.06 22.29
C ASN A 133 27.50 -11.56 23.65
N ASN A 134 26.18 -11.59 23.87
CA ASN A 134 25.60 -11.21 25.17
C ASN A 134 25.90 -12.23 26.28
N TYR A 135 25.99 -13.51 25.94
CA TYR A 135 26.39 -14.54 26.90
C TYR A 135 27.85 -14.37 27.33
N ASN A 136 28.74 -14.05 26.39
CA ASN A 136 30.17 -13.87 26.66
C ASN A 136 30.46 -12.61 27.52
N ILE A 137 29.70 -11.53 27.33
CA ILE A 137 29.82 -10.32 28.15
C ILE A 137 29.42 -10.57 29.62
N ASN A 138 28.43 -11.44 29.87
CA ASN A 138 28.03 -11.79 31.23
C ASN A 138 28.93 -12.85 31.88
N TYR A 139 29.65 -13.67 31.12
CA TYR A 139 30.52 -14.69 31.69
C TYR A 139 31.82 -14.08 32.27
N ASN A 140 32.31 -12.99 31.71
CA ASN A 140 33.56 -12.35 32.16
C ASN A 140 33.42 -11.45 33.40
N ASN A 141 32.21 -11.23 33.92
CA ASN A 141 31.98 -10.35 35.09
C ASN A 141 31.78 -11.09 36.41
N ASN A 142 31.80 -12.43 36.42
CA ASN A 142 31.42 -13.23 37.60
C ASN A 142 32.53 -14.14 38.16
N GLU A 143 33.79 -13.99 37.74
CA GLU A 143 34.92 -14.61 38.44
C GLU A 143 35.48 -13.69 39.53
N THR A 144 34.69 -13.47 40.58
CA THR A 144 35.24 -13.29 41.93
C THR A 144 34.35 -14.00 42.94
N GLY A 145 34.78 -15.21 43.33
CA GLY A 145 34.58 -15.81 44.64
C GLY A 145 33.14 -16.17 45.05
N ILE A 146 32.88 -17.47 45.20
CA ILE A 146 32.54 -18.13 46.47
C ILE A 146 32.09 -19.56 46.15
N ASP A 147 32.92 -20.51 46.59
CA ASP A 147 32.58 -21.94 46.68
C ASP A 147 31.57 -22.13 47.81
N THR A 148 30.30 -22.35 47.48
CA THR A 148 29.33 -23.14 48.25
C THR A 148 27.97 -23.03 47.57
N THR A 149 27.52 -24.09 46.88
CA THR A 149 26.10 -24.53 46.76
C THR A 149 25.96 -25.54 45.61
N LYS A 150 26.27 -26.81 45.88
CA LYS A 150 26.03 -27.93 44.93
C LYS A 150 24.66 -28.61 45.05
N ASN A 151 23.73 -28.11 45.87
CA ASN A 151 22.44 -28.81 46.11
C ASN A 151 21.16 -27.97 45.91
N VAL A 152 21.22 -26.78 45.31
CA VAL A 152 20.01 -25.93 45.08
C VAL A 152 19.64 -25.83 43.58
N THR A 153 20.50 -26.32 42.68
CA THR A 153 20.39 -26.09 41.23
C THR A 153 19.33 -26.94 40.51
N SER A 154 18.74 -27.95 41.17
CA SER A 154 17.72 -28.82 40.55
C SER A 154 16.28 -28.35 40.75
N GLU A 155 15.97 -27.57 41.79
CA GLU A 155 14.61 -27.02 41.99
C GLU A 155 14.42 -25.69 41.25
N ILE A 156 15.44 -24.82 41.18
CA ILE A 156 15.35 -23.53 40.48
C ILE A 156 15.13 -23.69 38.96
N LYS A 157 15.66 -24.75 38.34
CA LYS A 157 15.45 -25.01 36.89
C LYS A 157 14.02 -25.39 36.53
N LYS A 158 13.22 -25.91 37.47
CA LYS A 158 11.84 -26.35 37.22
C LYS A 158 10.85 -25.19 37.36
N ASP A 159 11.16 -24.20 38.20
CA ASP A 159 10.34 -23.00 38.35
C ASP A 159 10.66 -21.92 37.31
N SER A 160 11.91 -21.84 36.83
CA SER A 160 12.26 -20.92 35.75
C SER A 160 11.55 -21.24 34.42
N SER A 161 11.28 -22.52 34.12
CA SER A 161 10.60 -22.89 32.87
C SER A 161 9.12 -22.49 32.87
N LYS A 162 8.42 -22.63 34.01
CA LYS A 162 7.04 -22.17 34.18
C LYS A 162 6.93 -20.65 34.15
N LEU A 163 7.90 -19.94 34.73
CA LEU A 163 7.93 -18.48 34.69
C LEU A 163 8.17 -17.96 33.27
N THR A 164 9.08 -18.61 32.52
CA THR A 164 9.36 -18.25 31.12
C THR A 164 8.17 -18.51 30.21
N GLU A 165 7.42 -19.61 30.44
CA GLU A 165 6.20 -19.91 29.69
C GLU A 165 5.06 -18.94 30.03
N GLN A 166 4.93 -18.49 31.28
CA GLN A 166 3.96 -17.47 31.68
C GLN A 166 4.30 -16.08 31.14
N VAL A 167 5.58 -15.70 31.11
CA VAL A 167 6.05 -14.46 30.47
C VAL A 167 5.81 -14.52 28.97
N LYS A 168 6.10 -15.65 28.29
CA LYS A 168 5.76 -15.84 26.88
C LYS A 168 4.26 -15.77 26.61
N LYS A 169 3.42 -16.34 27.48
CA LYS A 169 1.96 -16.28 27.37
C LYS A 169 1.39 -14.87 27.65
N GLN A 170 2.07 -14.09 28.48
CA GLN A 170 1.73 -12.68 28.73
C GLN A 170 2.23 -11.77 27.61
N GLU A 171 3.39 -12.06 27.01
CA GLU A 171 3.92 -11.37 25.83
C GLU A 171 3.11 -11.71 24.57
N GLU A 172 2.54 -12.91 24.44
CA GLU A 172 1.66 -13.30 23.32
C GLU A 172 0.24 -12.77 23.42
N LYS A 173 -0.15 -12.19 24.56
CA LYS A 173 -1.34 -11.33 24.62
C LYS A 173 -0.99 -9.91 24.20
N ILE A 174 -0.27 -9.78 23.07
CA ILE A 174 -0.25 -8.53 22.30
C ILE A 174 -1.71 -8.31 21.91
N ILE A 175 -2.41 -7.50 22.70
CA ILE A 175 -3.72 -6.99 22.33
C ILE A 175 -3.51 -6.39 20.95
N GLU A 176 -4.14 -6.99 19.94
CA GLU A 176 -4.01 -6.56 18.54
C GLU A 176 -4.59 -5.15 18.47
N GLN A 177 -3.71 -4.15 18.67
CA GLN A 177 -4.10 -2.76 18.71
C GLN A 177 -4.59 -2.38 17.31
N SER A 178 -5.76 -1.77 17.26
CA SER A 178 -6.41 -1.40 16.01
C SER A 178 -6.38 0.11 15.81
N VAL A 179 -6.01 0.54 14.61
CA VAL A 179 -5.88 1.95 14.23
C VAL A 179 -6.86 2.24 13.10
N LYS A 180 -7.63 3.32 13.24
CA LYS A 180 -8.36 3.94 12.13
C LYS A 180 -7.52 5.03 11.51
N LEU A 181 -7.13 4.86 10.25
CA LEU A 181 -6.24 5.77 9.55
C LEU A 181 -6.99 6.54 8.47
N GLY A 182 -6.78 7.86 8.41
CA GLY A 182 -7.32 8.73 7.37
C GLY A 182 -6.40 9.91 7.08
N ILE A 183 -5.72 9.87 5.94
CA ILE A 183 -4.91 10.98 5.45
C ILE A 183 -5.61 11.64 4.26
N PHE A 184 -5.85 12.94 4.34
CA PHE A 184 -6.69 13.65 3.38
C PHE A 184 -5.88 14.61 2.52
N HIS A 185 -6.09 14.55 1.21
CA HIS A 185 -5.62 15.53 0.23
C HIS A 185 -6.82 16.25 -0.36
N ASN A 186 -6.91 17.58 -0.17
CA ASN A 186 -8.03 18.40 -0.65
C ASN A 186 -9.42 17.84 -0.29
N GLY A 187 -9.58 17.35 0.94
CA GLY A 187 -10.83 16.78 1.45
C GLY A 187 -11.13 15.34 1.02
N SER A 188 -10.31 14.75 0.16
CA SER A 188 -10.44 13.35 -0.29
C SER A 188 -9.38 12.47 0.37
N LEU A 189 -9.71 11.20 0.64
CA LEU A 189 -8.77 10.25 1.26
C LEU A 189 -7.63 9.90 0.27
N ASP A 190 -6.38 10.18 0.63
CA ASP A 190 -5.19 9.80 -0.14
C ASP A 190 -4.75 8.38 0.25
N LEU A 191 -5.19 7.40 -0.53
CA LEU A 191 -4.90 5.98 -0.30
C LEU A 191 -3.41 5.63 -0.46
N ASN A 192 -2.66 6.38 -1.25
CA ASN A 192 -1.24 6.08 -1.48
C ASN A 192 -0.43 6.42 -0.24
N ILE A 193 -0.63 7.61 0.32
CA ILE A 193 0.02 8.03 1.58
C ILE A 193 -0.45 7.18 2.75
N THR A 194 -1.76 6.93 2.83
CA THR A 194 -2.36 6.10 3.88
C THR A 194 -1.74 4.70 3.90
N ARG A 195 -1.60 4.04 2.74
CA ARG A 195 -0.97 2.73 2.63
C ARG A 195 0.51 2.76 3.01
N LYS A 196 1.21 3.83 2.65
CA LYS A 196 2.64 3.98 2.98
C LYS A 196 2.88 4.14 4.48
N LEU A 197 2.04 4.93 5.16
CA LEU A 197 2.07 5.02 6.62
C LEU A 197 1.71 3.70 7.30
N GLN A 198 0.79 2.93 6.72
CA GLN A 198 0.48 1.58 7.18
C GLN A 198 1.72 0.67 7.14
N GLU A 199 2.45 0.66 6.03
CA GLU A 199 3.63 -0.20 5.83
C GLU A 199 4.79 0.16 6.76
N ASN A 200 4.98 1.46 7.05
CA ASN A 200 6.14 1.94 7.79
C ASN A 200 5.86 2.12 9.28
N LEU A 201 4.91 3.00 9.61
CA LEU A 201 4.67 3.44 10.99
C LEU A 201 3.75 2.49 11.75
N PHE A 202 2.71 1.99 11.09
CA PHE A 202 1.65 1.20 11.71
C PHE A 202 1.71 -0.29 11.38
N LYS A 203 2.90 -0.81 11.01
CA LYS A 203 3.09 -2.21 10.57
C LYS A 203 2.63 -3.28 11.56
N ASN A 204 2.62 -2.94 12.86
CA ASN A 204 2.23 -3.84 13.95
C ASN A 204 0.78 -3.64 14.42
N TYR A 205 -0.01 -2.82 13.71
CA TYR A 205 -1.38 -2.51 14.08
C TYR A 205 -2.36 -3.11 13.07
N LYS A 206 -3.56 -3.43 13.55
CA LYS A 206 -4.69 -3.77 12.68
C LYS A 206 -5.32 -2.50 12.15
N ILE A 207 -5.10 -2.22 10.87
CA ILE A 207 -5.52 -0.95 10.27
C ILE A 207 -6.88 -1.09 9.59
N THR A 208 -7.73 -0.11 9.81
CA THR A 208 -8.94 0.13 9.02
C THR A 208 -8.94 1.55 8.51
N PHE A 209 -9.39 1.77 7.28
CA PHE A 209 -9.45 3.11 6.72
C PHE A 209 -10.74 3.81 7.13
N ILE A 210 -10.63 5.11 7.37
CA ILE A 210 -11.78 5.95 7.69
C ILE A 210 -12.58 6.14 6.40
N GLN A 211 -13.65 5.37 6.24
CA GLN A 211 -14.60 5.49 5.14
C GLN A 211 -15.55 6.66 5.42
N LEU A 212 -15.18 7.85 4.96
CA LEU A 212 -16.07 9.00 4.98
C LEU A 212 -16.34 9.40 3.54
N SER A 213 -17.54 9.05 3.07
CA SER A 213 -17.94 9.15 1.66
C SER A 213 -18.19 10.58 1.17
N ASN A 214 -17.73 11.61 1.89
CA ASN A 214 -17.61 13.03 1.53
C ASN A 214 -17.37 13.81 2.84
N ILE A 215 -16.11 13.95 3.26
CA ILE A 215 -15.78 14.80 4.40
C ILE A 215 -15.90 16.25 3.95
N ASN A 216 -16.82 17.00 4.56
CA ASN A 216 -16.78 18.45 4.45
C ASN A 216 -15.60 18.99 5.26
N ALA A 217 -15.04 20.14 4.87
CA ALA A 217 -13.90 20.75 5.54
C ALA A 217 -14.12 20.94 7.06
N VAL A 218 -15.36 21.21 7.47
CA VAL A 218 -15.76 21.36 8.88
C VAL A 218 -15.57 20.05 9.67
N THR A 219 -15.94 18.90 9.11
CA THR A 219 -15.77 17.60 9.77
C THR A 219 -14.29 17.23 9.83
N LEU A 220 -13.52 17.51 8.78
CA LEU A 220 -12.07 17.31 8.80
C LEU A 220 -11.42 18.11 9.93
N GLN A 221 -11.79 19.38 10.07
CA GLN A 221 -11.28 20.25 11.12
C GLN A 221 -11.65 19.72 12.52
N LYS A 222 -12.89 19.27 12.72
CA LYS A 222 -13.32 18.64 13.98
C LYS A 222 -12.49 17.40 14.31
N LEU A 223 -12.26 16.54 13.32
CA LEU A 223 -11.41 15.35 13.47
C LEU A 223 -9.97 15.71 13.83
N GLN A 224 -9.41 16.76 13.20
CA GLN A 224 -8.08 17.30 13.52
C GLN A 224 -8.00 18.00 14.89
N GLN A 225 -9.14 18.25 15.53
CA GLN A 225 -9.22 18.76 16.90
C GLN A 225 -9.47 17.64 17.92
N GLY A 226 -9.52 16.38 17.49
CA GLY A 226 -9.78 15.23 18.35
C GLY A 226 -11.25 14.89 18.55
N ASP A 227 -12.18 15.52 17.82
CA ASP A 227 -13.60 15.16 17.87
C ASP A 227 -13.89 13.87 17.07
N ILE A 228 -13.44 12.75 17.63
CA ILE A 228 -13.62 11.40 17.12
C ILE A 228 -15.08 10.92 17.20
N ASN A 229 -15.98 11.68 17.85
CA ASN A 229 -17.41 11.34 17.92
C ASN A 229 -18.08 11.34 16.55
N SER A 230 -17.53 12.11 15.61
CA SER A 230 -18.00 12.17 14.22
C SER A 230 -17.71 10.89 13.41
N ILE A 231 -16.83 10.01 13.89
CA ILE A 231 -16.48 8.76 13.22
C ILE A 231 -17.49 7.67 13.61
N LYS A 232 -18.15 7.10 12.59
CA LYS A 232 -19.02 5.93 12.78
C LYS A 232 -18.21 4.73 13.26
N ASN A 233 -18.78 3.97 14.20
CA ASN A 233 -18.23 2.73 14.77
C ASN A 233 -16.93 2.94 15.58
N LYS A 234 -17.04 3.18 16.88
CA LYS A 234 -15.90 3.45 17.77
C LYS A 234 -15.18 2.20 18.29
N SER A 235 -14.89 1.24 17.41
CA SER A 235 -14.27 -0.04 17.79
C SER A 235 -12.74 -0.03 17.72
N SER A 236 -12.11 1.11 17.44
CA SER A 236 -10.66 1.21 17.27
C SER A 236 -10.00 1.77 18.52
N HIS A 237 -8.80 1.28 18.82
CA HIS A 237 -8.02 1.76 19.96
C HIS A 237 -7.46 3.16 19.67
N TYR A 238 -7.10 3.42 18.42
CA TYR A 238 -6.49 4.68 18.00
C TYR A 238 -7.09 5.20 16.70
N TYR A 239 -6.98 6.52 16.53
CA TYR A 239 -7.44 7.27 15.36
C TYR A 239 -6.33 8.18 14.87
N CYS A 240 -5.77 7.89 13.70
CA CYS A 240 -4.75 8.72 13.07
C CYS A 240 -5.38 9.51 11.92
N ILE A 241 -5.47 10.83 12.10
CA ILE A 241 -6.08 11.79 11.18
C ILE A 241 -5.00 12.74 10.70
N GLY A 242 -4.88 12.91 9.39
CA GLY A 242 -3.89 13.82 8.84
C GLY A 242 -4.30 14.46 7.52
N THR A 243 -3.49 15.41 7.10
CA THR A 243 -3.57 16.06 5.79
C THR A 243 -2.25 15.95 5.07
N VAL A 244 -2.33 15.84 3.75
CA VAL A 244 -1.17 15.90 2.87
C VAL A 244 -1.38 16.99 1.82
N SER A 245 -0.35 17.80 1.60
CA SER A 245 -0.28 18.75 0.50
C SER A 245 0.93 18.45 -0.39
N TYR A 246 0.78 18.70 -1.69
CA TYR A 246 1.85 18.57 -2.67
C TYR A 246 2.06 19.92 -3.32
N ASN A 247 3.29 20.43 -3.25
CA ASN A 247 3.71 21.62 -3.97
C ASN A 247 4.67 21.22 -5.09
N PHE A 248 4.46 21.74 -6.30
CA PHE A 248 5.27 21.44 -7.47
C PHE A 248 5.93 22.70 -7.99
N ARG A 249 7.25 22.65 -8.20
CA ARG A 249 8.01 23.72 -8.83
C ARG A 249 9.05 23.18 -9.80
N GLN A 250 9.42 23.96 -10.81
CA GLN A 250 10.56 23.63 -11.66
C GLN A 250 11.87 23.88 -10.89
N ALA A 251 12.90 23.08 -11.16
CA ALA A 251 14.22 23.33 -10.60
C ALA A 251 14.87 24.53 -11.27
N GLU A 252 15.48 25.41 -10.47
CA GLU A 252 16.17 26.61 -10.97
C GLU A 252 17.37 26.24 -11.87
N THR A 253 18.04 25.13 -11.56
CA THR A 253 19.22 24.66 -12.29
C THR A 253 18.89 23.84 -13.54
N ASN A 254 17.67 23.28 -13.63
CA ASN A 254 17.24 22.46 -14.76
C ASN A 254 15.72 22.56 -14.93
N THR A 255 15.28 23.34 -15.91
CA THR A 255 13.86 23.61 -16.17
C THR A 255 13.06 22.36 -16.60
N GLN A 256 13.73 21.30 -17.05
CA GLN A 256 13.09 20.02 -17.37
C GLN A 256 12.77 19.19 -16.12
N LEU A 257 13.37 19.54 -14.98
CA LEU A 257 13.23 18.81 -13.73
C LEU A 257 12.15 19.46 -12.85
N ILE A 258 11.17 18.65 -12.45
CA ILE A 258 10.08 19.05 -11.58
C ILE A 258 10.39 18.54 -10.17
N ILE A 259 10.30 19.43 -9.20
CA ILE A 259 10.46 19.17 -7.78
C ILE A 259 9.07 19.06 -7.16
N CYS A 260 8.86 18.00 -6.40
CA CYS A 260 7.68 17.82 -5.57
C CYS A 260 8.10 17.95 -4.09
N GLU A 261 7.42 18.84 -3.38
CA GLU A 261 7.52 19.04 -1.95
C GLU A 261 6.21 18.56 -1.32
N LEU A 262 6.28 17.46 -0.57
CA LEU A 262 5.17 16.86 0.15
C LEU A 262 5.22 17.31 1.61
N GLN A 263 4.13 17.92 2.09
CA GLN A 263 3.96 18.23 3.51
C GLN A 263 2.89 17.31 4.07
N LEU A 264 3.29 16.45 5.00
CA LEU A 264 2.40 15.50 5.67
C LEU A 264 2.32 15.88 7.14
N GLN A 265 1.11 16.12 7.62
CA GLN A 265 0.82 16.35 9.03
C GLN A 265 -0.25 15.35 9.47
N TYR A 266 0.03 14.57 10.50
CA TYR A 266 -0.98 13.69 11.10
C TYR A 266 -0.90 13.71 12.62
N THR A 267 -2.07 13.57 13.21
CA THR A 267 -2.28 13.51 14.64
C THR A 267 -2.97 12.20 14.99
N THR A 268 -2.47 11.52 16.02
CA THR A 268 -3.07 10.30 16.54
C THR A 268 -3.77 10.59 17.86
N TYR A 269 -4.99 10.09 18.00
CA TYR A 269 -5.81 10.14 19.20
C TYR A 269 -6.09 8.72 19.72
N ASP A 270 -6.32 8.58 21.02
CA ASP A 270 -6.92 7.37 21.58
C ASP A 270 -8.45 7.33 21.35
N ASN A 271 -9.13 6.33 21.94
CA ASN A 271 -10.58 6.14 21.83
C ASN A 271 -11.41 7.14 22.65
N GLU A 272 -10.78 7.96 23.48
CA GLU A 272 -11.39 9.04 24.26
C GLU A 272 -11.18 10.41 23.58
N GLY A 273 -10.30 10.48 22.59
CA GLY A 273 -9.96 11.71 21.87
C GLY A 273 -8.73 12.42 22.45
N ASN A 274 -7.99 11.79 23.35
CA ASN A 274 -6.76 12.36 23.90
C ASN A 274 -5.63 12.28 22.88
N PHE A 275 -4.86 13.37 22.77
CA PHE A 275 -3.73 13.49 21.85
C PHE A 275 -2.54 12.59 22.23
N LEU A 276 -2.04 11.81 21.28
CA LEU A 276 -0.89 10.92 21.44
C LEU A 276 0.33 11.48 20.70
N SER A 277 1.14 12.27 21.40
CA SER A 277 2.32 12.95 20.84
C SER A 277 3.34 11.98 20.21
N LYS A 278 3.55 10.80 20.82
CA LYS A 278 4.51 9.79 20.34
C LYS A 278 4.15 9.20 18.97
N LEU A 279 2.88 9.25 18.59
CA LEU A 279 2.35 8.71 17.33
C LEU A 279 1.88 9.82 16.37
N SER A 280 2.19 11.08 16.67
CA SER A 280 1.82 12.24 15.86
C SER A 280 3.07 12.86 15.26
N ASN A 281 3.01 13.31 14.02
CA ASN A 281 4.21 13.83 13.33
C ASN A 281 3.85 14.84 12.24
N THR A 282 4.82 15.70 11.93
CA THR A 282 4.82 16.58 10.75
C THR A 282 6.11 16.34 9.97
N GLN A 283 5.98 16.02 8.68
CA GLN A 283 7.10 15.67 7.81
C GLN A 283 7.04 16.48 6.53
N ASN A 284 8.20 16.96 6.10
CA ASN A 284 8.38 17.62 4.81
C ASN A 284 9.35 16.77 3.99
N ILE A 285 8.88 16.24 2.86
CA ILE A 285 9.64 15.33 2.01
C ILE A 285 9.78 15.98 0.64
N ARG A 286 10.99 15.91 0.07
CA ARG A 286 11.29 16.46 -1.25
C ARG A 286 11.90 15.42 -2.16
N ALA A 287 11.36 15.29 -3.35
CA ALA A 287 11.98 14.57 -4.45
C ALA A 287 11.76 15.29 -5.78
N HIS A 288 12.31 14.72 -6.84
CA HIS A 288 12.23 15.28 -8.18
C HIS A 288 11.91 14.18 -9.20
N GLY A 289 11.51 14.61 -10.39
CA GLY A 289 11.29 13.77 -11.57
C GLY A 289 11.18 14.65 -12.82
N PHE A 290 11.18 14.05 -14.00
CA PHE A 290 11.01 14.77 -15.26
C PHE A 290 9.54 15.11 -15.53
N THR A 291 8.62 14.51 -14.79
CA THR A 291 7.18 14.81 -14.81
C THR A 291 6.63 15.02 -13.40
N LYS A 292 5.48 15.71 -13.27
CA LYS A 292 4.79 15.88 -11.96
C LYS A 292 4.47 14.54 -11.31
N LYS A 293 3.98 13.58 -12.11
CA LYS A 293 3.61 12.23 -11.65
C LYS A 293 4.83 11.47 -11.11
N GLU A 294 5.94 11.53 -11.83
CA GLU A 294 7.20 10.91 -11.40
C GLU A 294 7.76 11.56 -10.14
N ALA A 295 7.80 12.90 -10.10
CA ALA A 295 8.26 13.64 -8.92
C ALA A 295 7.42 13.31 -7.67
N GLN A 296 6.10 13.21 -7.82
CA GLN A 296 5.19 12.79 -6.77
C GLN A 296 5.46 11.35 -6.31
N ALA A 297 5.57 10.40 -7.25
CA ALA A 297 5.86 9.00 -6.93
C ALA A 297 7.19 8.86 -6.18
N ASN A 298 8.24 9.52 -6.65
CA ASN A 298 9.55 9.54 -5.99
C ASN A 298 9.49 10.16 -4.59
N THR A 299 8.61 11.13 -4.37
CA THR A 299 8.41 11.74 -3.05
C THR A 299 7.69 10.78 -2.11
N ILE A 300 6.66 10.08 -2.57
CA ILE A 300 5.93 9.05 -1.80
C ILE A 300 6.84 7.86 -1.46
N LEU A 301 7.78 7.50 -2.33
CA LEU A 301 8.74 6.42 -2.06
C LEU A 301 9.70 6.72 -0.90
N LYS A 302 9.94 8.00 -0.60
CA LYS A 302 10.79 8.44 0.52
C LYS A 302 10.07 8.52 1.87
N LEU A 303 8.74 8.37 1.86
CA LEU A 303 7.90 8.29 3.07
C LEU A 303 7.97 6.87 3.67
#